data_AF-A0A1I6EKC9-F1
#
_entry.id   AF-A0A1I6EKC9-F1
#
_cell.length_a   1.000
_cell.length_b   1.000
_cell.length_c   1.000
_cell.angle_alpha   90.00
_cell.angle_beta   90.00
_cell.angle_gamma   90.00
#
_symmetry.space_group_name_H-M   'P 1'
#
loop_
_entity.id
_entity.type
_entity.pdbx_description
1 polymer ?
#
loop_
_entity_poly.entity_id
_entity_poly.type
_entity_poly.pdbx_seq_one_letter_code
_entity_poly.pdbx_strand_id
1 'polypeptide(L)'
;MPAAKIAAMGTWDIGHFDNDTAADFSGSLDEAPEAERENIIRTTLTRTIETDEYLDSDEACEALASAALIAAQCPGGTPITTAYAPDKPLPVFSPDLRPLAVQALDRILAADSELPELWDDTEHGPQWRQSVIDLKAVLLT
;
A
#
# COMPACT_ATOMS: atom_id res chain seq x y z
N MET A 1 3.42 30.60 18.53
CA MET A 1 3.42 29.65 17.40
C MET A 1 2.30 28.67 17.68
N PRO A 2 1.18 28.61 16.95
CA PRO A 2 0.26 27.53 17.19
C PRO A 2 0.88 26.27 16.61
N ALA A 3 1.17 25.31 17.49
CA ALA A 3 1.43 23.93 17.11
C ALA A 3 0.18 23.43 16.37
N ALA A 4 0.31 23.20 15.08
CA ALA A 4 -0.77 22.69 14.25
C ALA A 4 -0.39 21.29 13.76
N LYS A 5 -1.23 20.33 14.15
CA LYS A 5 -1.44 19.02 13.54
C LYS A 5 -0.34 17.96 13.71
N ILE A 6 -0.08 17.59 14.96
CA ILE A 6 0.43 16.24 15.33
C ILE A 6 -0.75 15.30 15.69
N ALA A 7 -2.00 15.74 15.47
CA ALA A 7 -3.18 14.94 15.70
C ALA A 7 -3.59 14.23 14.39
N ALA A 8 -3.64 12.90 14.44
CA ALA A 8 -4.26 11.96 13.49
C ALA A 8 -3.34 11.13 12.56
N MET A 9 -2.23 10.60 13.07
CA MET A 9 -1.62 9.35 12.56
C MET A 9 -1.66 8.30 13.68
N GLY A 10 -2.86 7.98 14.13
CA GLY A 10 -3.09 7.16 15.31
C GLY A 10 -2.70 5.70 15.07
N THR A 11 -1.61 5.27 15.72
CA THR A 11 -1.22 3.86 15.91
C THR A 11 -0.47 3.17 14.76
N TRP A 12 0.54 3.83 14.19
CA TRP A 12 1.40 3.23 13.16
C TRP A 12 2.44 2.26 13.73
N ASP A 13 2.51 1.05 13.17
CA ASP A 13 3.70 0.20 13.09
C ASP A 13 4.17 0.21 11.61
N ILE A 14 5.28 -0.44 11.27
CA ILE A 14 5.89 -0.35 9.92
C ILE A 14 5.18 -1.25 8.89
N GLY A 15 4.19 -2.04 9.32
CA GLY A 15 3.44 -2.92 8.45
C GLY A 15 2.51 -2.18 7.49
N HIS A 16 2.29 -2.78 6.33
CA HIS A 16 1.56 -2.18 5.21
C HIS A 16 0.07 -1.88 5.47
N PHE A 17 -0.47 -2.35 6.60
CA PHE A 17 -1.86 -2.16 7.03
C PHE A 17 -1.99 -1.42 8.35
N ASP A 18 -0.87 -0.97 8.93
CA ASP A 18 -0.87 -0.34 10.25
C ASP A 18 -1.21 1.17 10.15
N ASN A 19 -2.05 1.53 9.18
CA ASN A 19 -2.63 2.86 9.02
C ASN A 19 -4.13 2.76 8.71
N ASP A 20 -4.91 3.73 9.21
CA ASP A 20 -6.37 3.72 9.10
C ASP A 20 -6.84 3.62 7.64
N THR A 21 -6.15 4.28 6.69
CA THR A 21 -6.49 4.24 5.26
C THR A 21 -6.37 2.83 4.68
N ALA A 22 -5.32 2.08 5.01
CA ALA A 22 -5.16 0.71 4.57
C ALA A 22 -6.16 -0.26 5.24
N ALA A 23 -6.56 0.02 6.48
CA ALA A 23 -7.60 -0.74 7.17
C ALA A 23 -8.99 -0.49 6.53
N ASP A 24 -9.32 0.76 6.22
CA ASP A 24 -10.57 1.13 5.53
C ASP A 24 -10.62 0.56 4.10
N PHE A 25 -9.48 0.54 3.40
CA PHE A 25 -9.36 -0.13 2.11
C PHE A 25 -9.61 -1.64 2.21
N SER A 26 -9.10 -2.29 3.27
CA SER A 26 -9.37 -3.71 3.54
C SER A 26 -10.86 -3.97 3.78
N GLY A 27 -11.52 -3.11 4.55
CA GLY A 27 -12.97 -3.15 4.72
C GLY A 27 -13.73 -3.04 3.39
N SER A 28 -13.28 -2.14 2.51
CA SER A 28 -13.87 -1.97 1.17
C SER A 28 -13.72 -3.23 0.28
N LEU A 29 -12.57 -3.91 0.34
CA LEU A 29 -12.38 -5.19 -0.34
C LEU A 29 -13.28 -6.28 0.24
N ASP A 30 -13.50 -6.28 1.55
CA ASP A 30 -14.39 -7.24 2.20
C ASP A 30 -15.87 -7.02 1.86
N GLU A 31 -16.30 -5.77 1.71
CA GLU A 31 -17.65 -5.43 1.28
C GLU A 31 -17.91 -5.81 -0.19
N ALA A 32 -16.87 -5.83 -1.02
CA ALA A 32 -16.96 -6.20 -2.42
C ALA A 32 -17.16 -7.72 -2.65
N PRO A 33 -17.91 -8.12 -3.69
CA PRO A 33 -17.93 -9.49 -4.18
C PRO A 33 -16.52 -9.98 -4.51
N GLU A 34 -16.19 -11.24 -4.23
CA GLU A 34 -14.85 -11.81 -4.45
C GLU A 34 -14.32 -11.56 -5.87
N ALA A 35 -15.20 -11.69 -6.88
CA ALA A 35 -14.86 -11.48 -8.29
C ALA A 35 -14.48 -10.03 -8.64
N GLU A 36 -14.86 -9.04 -7.83
CA GLU A 36 -14.56 -7.62 -8.07
C GLU A 36 -13.30 -7.14 -7.35
N ARG A 37 -12.78 -7.91 -6.39
CA ARG A 37 -11.64 -7.48 -5.53
C ARG A 37 -10.36 -7.27 -6.32
N GLU A 38 -10.09 -8.12 -7.32
CA GLU A 38 -8.96 -7.90 -8.23
C GLU A 38 -9.12 -6.59 -9.00
N ASN A 39 -10.33 -6.28 -9.48
CA ASN A 39 -10.59 -5.07 -10.24
C ASN A 39 -10.40 -3.80 -9.38
N ILE A 40 -10.79 -3.85 -8.11
CA ILE A 40 -10.53 -2.77 -7.15
C ILE A 40 -9.02 -2.55 -7.00
N ILE A 41 -8.26 -3.62 -6.70
CA ILE A 41 -6.79 -3.55 -6.57
C ILE A 41 -6.14 -3.00 -7.84
N ARG A 42 -6.55 -3.49 -9.01
CA ARG A 42 -6.03 -3.01 -10.30
C ARG A 42 -6.31 -1.52 -10.50
N THR A 43 -7.51 -1.08 -10.16
CA THR A 43 -7.94 0.32 -10.29
C THR A 43 -7.12 1.22 -9.37
N THR A 44 -6.94 0.82 -8.11
CA THR A 44 -6.09 1.52 -7.13
C THR A 44 -4.67 1.68 -7.65
N LEU A 45 -4.02 0.59 -8.08
CA LEU A 45 -2.66 0.64 -8.62
C LEU A 45 -2.56 1.53 -9.87
N THR A 46 -3.53 1.44 -10.77
CA THR A 46 -3.52 2.21 -12.03
C THR A 46 -3.71 3.69 -11.76
N ARG A 47 -4.65 4.06 -10.89
CA ARG A 47 -4.86 5.45 -10.45
C ARG A 47 -3.56 6.03 -9.89
N THR A 48 -2.89 5.32 -8.98
CA THR A 48 -1.62 5.77 -8.41
C THR A 48 -0.57 6.01 -9.49
N ILE A 49 -0.42 5.11 -10.45
CA ILE A 49 0.55 5.23 -11.55
C ILE A 49 0.23 6.45 -12.43
N GLU A 50 -1.05 6.70 -12.71
CA GLU A 50 -1.52 7.76 -13.61
C GLU A 50 -1.62 9.14 -12.94
N THR A 51 -1.31 9.25 -11.64
CA THR A 51 -1.26 10.55 -10.95
C THR A 51 -0.03 11.35 -11.43
N ASP A 52 -0.28 12.25 -12.38
CA ASP A 52 0.72 13.16 -12.98
C ASP A 52 1.16 14.32 -12.06
N GLU A 53 0.35 14.63 -11.04
CA GLU A 53 0.63 15.69 -10.07
C GLU A 53 1.23 15.11 -8.77
N TYR A 54 1.03 15.77 -7.65
CA TYR A 54 1.49 15.28 -6.35
C TYR A 54 0.61 14.11 -5.87
N LEU A 55 1.22 12.98 -5.51
CA LEU A 55 0.52 11.80 -5.02
C LEU A 55 0.22 11.94 -3.53
N ASP A 56 -1.06 12.01 -3.19
CA ASP A 56 -1.58 12.06 -1.83
C ASP A 56 -1.24 10.77 -1.05
N SER A 57 -0.98 10.94 0.25
CA SER A 57 -0.58 9.83 1.12
C SER A 57 -1.66 8.75 1.27
N ASP A 58 -2.95 9.10 1.20
CA ASP A 58 -4.03 8.12 1.27
C ASP A 58 -4.00 7.19 0.05
N GLU A 59 -3.87 7.76 -1.16
CA GLU A 59 -3.76 6.98 -2.40
C GLU A 59 -2.51 6.08 -2.39
N ALA A 60 -1.39 6.60 -1.86
CA ALA A 60 -0.15 5.85 -1.72
C ALA A 60 -0.30 4.68 -0.73
N CYS A 61 -1.01 4.88 0.39
CA CYS A 61 -1.30 3.83 1.37
C CYS A 61 -2.15 2.70 0.79
N GLU A 62 -3.22 3.01 0.06
CA GLU A 62 -4.07 2.00 -0.60
C GLU A 62 -3.29 1.17 -1.63
N ALA A 63 -2.43 1.82 -2.41
CA ALA A 63 -1.58 1.15 -3.40
C ALA A 63 -0.48 0.31 -2.75
N LEU A 64 0.11 0.77 -1.65
CA LEU A 64 1.09 -0.01 -0.87
C LEU A 64 0.43 -1.27 -0.27
N ALA A 65 -0.77 -1.14 0.30
CA ALA A 65 -1.55 -2.28 0.81
C ALA A 65 -1.89 -3.26 -0.33
N SER A 66 -2.33 -2.75 -1.48
CA SER A 66 -2.58 -3.54 -2.69
C SER A 66 -1.35 -4.34 -3.14
N ALA A 67 -0.18 -3.69 -3.17
CA ALA A 67 1.09 -4.34 -3.52
C ALA A 67 1.46 -5.45 -2.53
N ALA A 68 1.21 -5.25 -1.23
CA ALA A 68 1.42 -6.25 -0.20
C ALA A 68 0.52 -7.48 -0.38
N LEU A 69 -0.77 -7.30 -0.70
CA LEU A 69 -1.70 -8.40 -0.98
C LEU A 69 -1.24 -9.25 -2.17
N ILE A 70 -0.75 -8.61 -3.23
CA ILE A 70 -0.21 -9.31 -4.42
C ILE A 70 1.07 -10.05 -4.06
N ALA A 71 1.99 -9.40 -3.34
CA ALA A 71 3.25 -10.01 -2.93
C ALA A 71 3.04 -11.23 -2.03
N ALA A 72 2.02 -11.22 -1.15
CA ALA A 72 1.68 -12.36 -0.31
C ALA A 72 1.29 -13.62 -1.10
N GLN A 73 0.85 -13.48 -2.36
CA GLN A 73 0.58 -14.61 -3.26
C GLN A 73 1.80 -15.00 -4.13
N CYS A 74 2.93 -14.31 -4.00
CA CYS A 74 4.15 -14.58 -4.77
C CYS A 74 5.08 -15.58 -4.06
N PRO A 75 5.95 -16.30 -4.79
CA PRO A 75 7.05 -17.04 -4.18
C PRO A 75 7.91 -16.13 -3.31
N GLY A 76 8.19 -16.54 -2.07
CA GLY A 76 8.94 -15.70 -1.12
C GLY A 76 8.13 -14.56 -0.48
N GLY A 77 6.85 -14.43 -0.84
CA GLY A 77 5.91 -13.56 -0.15
C GLY A 77 5.62 -14.04 1.28
N THR A 78 5.46 -13.08 2.18
CA THR A 78 5.03 -13.35 3.55
C THR A 78 3.51 -13.23 3.64
N PRO A 79 2.80 -14.22 4.22
CA PRO A 79 1.38 -14.10 4.48
C PRO A 79 1.09 -12.88 5.36
N ILE A 80 0.05 -12.13 5.03
CA ILE A 80 -0.39 -11.00 5.85
C ILE A 80 -1.27 -11.54 6.98
N THR A 81 -0.84 -11.31 8.22
CA THR A 81 -1.48 -11.88 9.43
C THR A 81 -1.99 -10.82 10.40
N THR A 82 -1.97 -9.55 10.01
CA THR A 82 -2.50 -8.45 10.82
C THR A 82 -4.03 -8.45 10.81
N ALA A 83 -4.64 -8.03 11.92
CA ALA A 83 -6.09 -7.92 12.05
C ALA A 83 -6.70 -6.79 11.19
N TYR A 84 -5.85 -5.97 10.56
CA TYR A 84 -6.25 -4.85 9.71
C TYR A 84 -6.24 -5.21 8.21
N ALA A 85 -5.87 -6.44 7.86
CA ALA A 85 -5.96 -6.94 6.48
C ALA A 85 -7.36 -7.47 6.17
N PRO A 86 -7.72 -7.71 4.90
CA PRO A 86 -9.04 -8.24 4.54
C PRO A 86 -9.30 -9.59 5.22
N ASP A 87 -10.45 -9.73 5.86
CA ASP A 87 -10.87 -10.95 6.58
C ASP A 87 -11.46 -12.00 5.63
N LYS A 88 -12.01 -11.57 4.48
CA LYS A 88 -12.63 -12.46 3.50
C LYS A 88 -11.61 -12.86 2.42
N PRO A 89 -11.78 -14.05 1.79
CA PRO A 89 -10.81 -14.56 0.82
C PRO A 89 -10.59 -13.62 -0.37
N LEU A 90 -9.34 -13.43 -0.74
CA LEU A 90 -8.98 -12.77 -1.99
C LEU A 90 -8.94 -13.79 -3.13
N PRO A 91 -9.30 -13.39 -4.36
CA PRO A 91 -9.11 -14.27 -5.51
C PRO A 91 -7.62 -14.53 -5.74
N VAL A 92 -7.32 -15.57 -6.52
CA VAL A 92 -5.97 -15.73 -7.08
C VAL A 92 -5.74 -14.60 -8.08
N PHE A 93 -4.77 -13.74 -7.78
CA PHE A 93 -4.51 -12.57 -8.61
C PHE A 93 -3.87 -12.93 -9.94
N SER A 94 -4.31 -12.24 -10.99
CA SER A 94 -3.66 -12.32 -12.29
C SER A 94 -2.19 -11.87 -12.22
N PRO A 95 -1.25 -12.58 -12.88
CA PRO A 95 0.18 -12.30 -12.80
C PRO A 95 0.57 -10.92 -13.37
N ASP A 96 -0.30 -10.30 -14.17
CA ASP A 96 -0.09 -8.95 -14.70
C ASP A 96 -0.30 -7.84 -13.65
N LEU A 97 -0.83 -8.15 -12.47
CA LEU A 97 -0.86 -7.21 -11.35
C LEU A 97 0.52 -6.96 -10.74
N ARG A 98 1.46 -7.91 -10.84
CA ARG A 98 2.82 -7.73 -10.32
C ARG A 98 3.55 -6.52 -10.94
N PRO A 99 3.65 -6.40 -12.28
CA PRO A 99 4.28 -5.22 -12.88
C PRO A 99 3.51 -3.92 -12.61
N LEU A 100 2.19 -3.96 -12.40
CA LEU A 100 1.43 -2.77 -11.97
C LEU A 100 1.81 -2.38 -10.54
N ALA A 101 1.89 -3.35 -9.61
CA ALA A 101 2.31 -3.10 -8.24
C ALA A 101 3.72 -2.52 -8.19
N VAL A 102 4.67 -3.08 -8.96
CA VAL A 102 6.04 -2.54 -9.06
C VAL A 102 6.04 -1.08 -9.54
N GLN A 103 5.26 -0.74 -10.56
CA GLN A 103 5.15 0.64 -11.06
C GLN A 103 4.51 1.59 -10.04
N ALA A 104 3.48 1.14 -9.33
CA ALA A 104 2.85 1.92 -8.27
C ALA A 104 3.83 2.17 -7.11
N LEU A 105 4.61 1.16 -6.70
CA LEU A 105 5.65 1.33 -5.67
C LEU A 105 6.75 2.32 -6.11
N ASP A 106 7.14 2.29 -7.38
CA ASP A 106 8.06 3.30 -7.93
C ASP A 106 7.47 4.70 -7.88
N ARG A 107 6.18 4.83 -8.19
CA ARG A 107 5.46 6.09 -8.14
C ARG A 107 5.28 6.62 -6.70
N ILE A 108 5.06 5.73 -5.74
CA ILE A 108 5.01 6.06 -4.30
C ILE A 108 6.37 6.58 -3.81
N LEU A 109 7.48 5.98 -4.26
CA LEU A 109 8.83 6.38 -3.82
C LEU A 109 9.38 7.62 -4.54
N ALA A 110 8.66 8.15 -5.53
CA ALA A 110 9.04 9.34 -6.28
C ALA A 110 9.04 10.61 -5.42
N ALA A 111 9.68 11.67 -5.91
CA ALA A 111 9.84 12.93 -5.16
C ALA A 111 8.52 13.72 -5.02
N ASP A 112 7.54 13.45 -5.89
CA ASP A 112 6.21 14.03 -5.94
C ASP A 112 5.16 13.10 -5.30
N SER A 113 5.46 12.62 -4.09
CA SER A 113 4.55 11.83 -3.27
C SER A 113 4.65 12.24 -1.81
N GLU A 114 3.49 12.40 -1.17
CA GLU A 114 3.37 12.82 0.22
C GLU A 114 3.86 11.75 1.20
N LEU A 115 3.59 10.47 0.92
CA LEU A 115 3.86 9.38 1.87
C LEU A 115 5.34 9.28 2.26
N PRO A 116 6.32 9.30 1.32
CA PRO A 116 7.73 9.37 1.68
C PRO A 116 8.10 10.62 2.49
N GLU A 117 7.53 11.78 2.19
CA GLU A 117 7.82 13.03 2.92
C GLU A 117 7.37 12.90 4.39
N LEU A 118 6.17 12.35 4.63
CA LEU A 118 5.66 12.08 5.98
C LEU A 118 6.56 11.12 6.77
N TRP A 119 7.09 10.09 6.11
CA TRP A 119 7.99 9.14 6.75
C TRP A 119 9.40 9.70 6.98
N ASP A 120 9.91 10.52 6.08
CA ASP A 120 11.22 11.16 6.19
C ASP A 120 11.28 12.17 7.36
N ASP A 121 10.12 12.71 7.78
CA ASP A 121 9.98 13.53 8.99
C ASP A 121 10.05 12.71 10.30
N THR A 122 10.19 11.38 10.22
CA THR A 122 10.32 10.47 11.37
C THR A 122 11.69 9.80 11.44
N GLU A 123 12.06 9.27 12.61
CA GLU A 123 13.30 8.46 12.74
C GLU A 123 13.25 7.12 11.99
N HIS A 124 12.05 6.68 11.59
CA HIS A 124 11.80 5.40 10.92
C HIS A 124 11.78 5.50 9.40
N GLY A 125 11.89 6.69 8.81
CA GLY A 125 11.85 6.90 7.35
C GLY A 125 12.77 5.95 6.55
N PRO A 126 14.06 5.80 6.92
CA PRO A 126 14.94 4.86 6.24
C PRO A 126 14.47 3.39 6.33
N GLN A 127 13.89 2.99 7.46
CA GLN A 127 13.40 1.63 7.67
C GLN A 127 12.12 1.37 6.85
N TRP A 128 11.21 2.34 6.81
CA TRP A 128 10.01 2.26 5.97
C TRP A 128 10.37 2.20 4.48
N ARG A 129 11.27 3.05 3.99
CA ARG A 129 11.73 2.99 2.59
C ARG A 129 12.31 1.62 2.24
N GLN A 130 13.09 1.03 3.15
CA GLN A 130 13.64 -0.32 2.96
C GLN A 130 12.54 -1.38 2.88
N SER A 131 11.49 -1.30 3.70
CA SER A 131 10.38 -2.27 3.65
C SER A 131 9.63 -2.21 2.31
N VAL A 132 9.46 -1.01 1.73
CA VAL A 132 8.87 -0.83 0.38
C VAL A 132 9.78 -1.44 -0.71
N ILE A 133 11.09 -1.26 -0.59
CA ILE A 133 12.07 -1.86 -1.53
C ILE A 133 12.05 -3.39 -1.45
N ASP A 134 12.01 -3.96 -0.24
CA ASP A 134 11.96 -5.40 -0.03
C ASP A 134 10.67 -6.00 -0.59
N LEU A 135 9.53 -5.32 -0.37
CA LEU A 135 8.24 -5.68 -0.97
C LEU A 135 8.33 -5.69 -2.50
N LYS A 136 8.92 -4.64 -3.10
CA LYS A 136 9.13 -4.56 -4.54
C LYS A 136 10.00 -5.71 -5.06
N ALA A 137 11.00 -6.14 -4.31
CA ALA A 137 11.87 -7.25 -4.70
C ALA A 137 11.10 -8.58 -4.78
N VAL A 138 10.16 -8.84 -3.85
CA VAL A 138 9.28 -10.03 -3.90
C VAL A 138 8.44 -10.04 -5.19
N LEU A 139 7.88 -8.89 -5.57
CA LEU A 139 7.04 -8.75 -6.77
C LEU A 139 7.79 -8.98 -8.08
N LEU A 140 9.12 -8.87 -8.07
CA LEU A 140 10.00 -9.08 -9.23
C LEU A 140 10.46 -10.55 -9.39
N THR A 141 10.09 -11.44 -8.47
CA THR A 141 10.41 -12.88 -8.54
C THR A 141 9.42 -13.68 -9.38
#